data_AF-A0A165NP69-F1
#
_entry.id   AF-A0A165NP69-F1
#
_cell.length_a   1.000
_cell.length_b   1.000
_cell.length_c   1.000
_cell.angle_alpha   90.00
_cell.angle_beta   90.00
_cell.angle_gamma   90.00
#
_symmetry.space_group_name_H-M   'P 1'
#
loop_
_entity.id
_entity.type
_entity.pdbx_description
1 polymer ?
#
loop_
_entity_poly.entity_id
_entity_poly.type
_entity_poly.pdbx_seq_one_letter_code
_entity_poly.pdbx_strand_id
1 'polypeptide(L)'
;MADKSNANTEDMSEEEDLAEIARPFHYLSFFQLLQSLITALLLGVVALISLEVLMSPIPESALRPMLIWLALAFFFVVIVVPKNFTLGFLCMLLCQLVAWRIASLYYAYLLSWPLAFAFFVNLIWFLSTIQRNSFETAGRGLTLWQWQLTFFRILVGFVMVPHFTDKLFAGSLPYMEHVEFFSLLGYPDPAMIIDAAGLAELAIAIGIGLGLLTRLSCFFAAAYILFAATLSGALEHGFVSFATAVSWELPLILFASYLSFTTTGGGEFSIDGALRRTGKMPGWIKLLMGDTGLAHNEHVD
;
A
#
# COMPACT_ATOMS: atom_id res chain seq x y z
N MET A 1 -14.47 -24.23 -52.32
CA MET A 1 -14.38 -24.60 -50.90
C MET A 1 -13.00 -24.19 -50.43
N ALA A 2 -12.88 -22.95 -49.96
CA ALA A 2 -11.61 -22.42 -49.45
C ALA A 2 -11.59 -22.57 -47.93
N ASP A 3 -10.41 -22.93 -47.46
CA ASP A 3 -10.02 -23.44 -46.15
C ASP A 3 -10.39 -22.48 -45.02
N LYS A 4 -11.30 -22.92 -44.13
CA LYS A 4 -11.68 -22.20 -42.89
C LYS A 4 -11.00 -22.77 -41.65
N SER A 5 -10.03 -23.68 -41.81
CA SER A 5 -9.45 -24.40 -40.66
C SER A 5 -8.25 -23.70 -40.01
N ASN A 6 -7.57 -22.78 -40.72
CA ASN A 6 -6.34 -22.14 -40.20
C ASN A 6 -6.55 -20.85 -39.40
N ALA A 7 -7.73 -20.19 -39.49
CA ALA A 7 -7.96 -18.92 -38.81
C ALA A 7 -8.06 -19.04 -37.27
N ASN A 8 -8.52 -20.20 -36.77
CA ASN A 8 -8.71 -20.38 -35.32
C ASN A 8 -7.42 -20.72 -34.56
N THR A 9 -6.38 -21.22 -35.25
CA THR A 9 -5.11 -21.59 -34.61
C THR A 9 -4.17 -20.40 -34.44
N GLU A 10 -4.21 -19.43 -35.37
CA GLU A 10 -3.41 -18.20 -35.25
C GLU A 10 -3.96 -17.29 -34.13
N ASP A 11 -5.29 -17.06 -34.08
CA ASP A 11 -5.94 -16.24 -33.05
C ASP A 11 -5.71 -16.80 -31.62
N MET A 12 -5.77 -18.13 -31.46
CA MET A 12 -5.48 -18.75 -30.16
C MET A 12 -4.01 -18.65 -29.76
N SER A 13 -3.09 -18.72 -30.71
CA SER A 13 -1.66 -18.58 -30.43
C SER A 13 -1.28 -17.14 -30.08
N GLU A 14 -1.90 -16.14 -30.71
CA GLU A 14 -1.72 -14.73 -30.34
C GLU A 14 -2.36 -14.41 -28.98
N GLU A 15 -3.54 -14.95 -28.65
CA GLU A 15 -4.13 -14.79 -27.31
C GLU A 15 -3.29 -15.47 -26.21
N GLU A 16 -2.72 -16.65 -26.46
CA GLU A 16 -1.80 -17.33 -25.53
C GLU A 16 -0.48 -16.58 -25.37
N ASP A 17 0.13 -16.10 -26.47
CA ASP A 17 1.34 -15.28 -26.42
C ASP A 17 1.07 -13.96 -25.68
N LEU A 18 -0.06 -13.28 -25.93
CA LEU A 18 -0.44 -12.07 -25.21
C LEU A 18 -0.71 -12.34 -23.72
N ALA A 19 -1.28 -13.48 -23.37
CA ALA A 19 -1.51 -13.90 -21.98
C ALA A 19 -0.22 -14.27 -21.24
N GLU A 20 0.79 -14.77 -21.94
CA GLU A 20 2.13 -15.05 -21.41
C GLU A 20 2.97 -13.76 -21.30
N ILE A 21 2.86 -12.86 -22.29
CA ILE A 21 3.44 -11.50 -22.30
C ILE A 21 2.84 -10.61 -21.19
N ALA A 22 1.58 -10.83 -20.80
CA ALA A 22 0.89 -10.04 -19.78
C ALA A 22 1.33 -10.31 -18.32
N ARG A 23 2.29 -11.21 -18.06
CA ARG A 23 2.77 -11.52 -16.70
C ARG A 23 4.22 -11.06 -16.49
N PRO A 24 4.47 -9.76 -16.23
CA PRO A 24 5.82 -9.19 -16.13
C PRO A 24 6.67 -9.68 -14.93
N PHE A 25 6.28 -10.76 -14.25
CA PHE A 25 6.97 -11.29 -13.06
C PHE A 25 7.12 -12.82 -13.03
N HIS A 26 6.76 -13.55 -14.09
CA HIS A 26 6.73 -15.03 -14.06
C HIS A 26 8.14 -15.66 -13.95
N TYR A 27 9.16 -14.98 -14.46
CA TYR A 27 10.57 -15.43 -14.48
C TYR A 27 11.30 -15.23 -13.14
N LEU A 28 10.68 -14.57 -12.16
CA LEU A 28 11.23 -14.35 -10.82
C LEU A 28 10.90 -15.49 -9.83
N SER A 29 10.27 -16.57 -10.28
CA SER A 29 9.53 -17.53 -9.43
C SER A 29 10.35 -18.17 -8.30
N PHE A 30 11.56 -18.70 -8.57
CA PHE A 30 12.37 -19.34 -7.51
C PHE A 30 12.88 -18.32 -6.49
N PHE A 31 13.37 -17.17 -6.95
CA PHE A 31 13.86 -16.11 -6.05
C PHE A 31 12.73 -15.51 -5.21
N GLN A 32 11.57 -15.25 -5.81
CA GLN A 32 10.37 -14.80 -5.11
C GLN A 32 9.88 -15.83 -4.09
N LEU A 33 9.90 -17.11 -4.44
CA LEU A 33 9.53 -18.19 -3.51
C LEU A 33 10.48 -18.23 -2.31
N LEU A 34 11.79 -18.16 -2.54
CA LEU A 34 12.79 -18.15 -1.47
C LEU A 34 12.61 -16.93 -0.55
N GLN A 35 12.43 -15.73 -1.11
CA GLN A 35 12.19 -14.51 -0.34
C GLN A 35 10.86 -14.56 0.43
N SER A 36 9.81 -15.11 -0.18
CA SER A 36 8.53 -15.37 0.47
C SER A 36 8.70 -16.30 1.67
N LEU A 37 9.46 -17.40 1.53
CA LEU A 37 9.73 -18.33 2.63
C LEU A 37 10.54 -17.70 3.76
N ILE A 38 11.56 -16.91 3.45
CA ILE A 38 12.35 -16.17 4.46
C ILE A 38 11.44 -15.21 5.22
N THR A 39 10.62 -14.43 4.51
CA THR A 39 9.70 -13.47 5.11
C THR A 39 8.62 -14.17 5.95
N ALA A 40 8.07 -15.29 5.47
CA ALA A 40 7.11 -16.10 6.21
C ALA A 40 7.70 -16.66 7.50
N LEU A 41 8.95 -17.14 7.44
CA LEU A 41 9.67 -17.63 8.62
C LEU A 41 9.86 -16.51 9.65
N LEU A 42 10.29 -15.32 9.21
CA LEU A 42 10.46 -14.17 10.10
C LEU A 42 9.13 -13.77 10.76
N LEU A 43 8.05 -13.63 9.98
CA LEU A 43 6.72 -13.31 10.51
C LEU A 43 6.20 -14.40 11.46
N GLY A 44 6.47 -15.67 11.16
CA GLY A 44 6.14 -16.81 12.02
C GLY A 44 6.88 -16.76 13.36
N VAL A 45 8.18 -16.43 13.35
CA VAL A 45 8.96 -16.22 14.58
C VAL A 45 8.37 -15.07 15.40
N VAL A 46 7.99 -13.95 14.78
CA VAL A 46 7.32 -12.85 15.50
C VAL A 46 6.01 -13.29 16.11
N ALA A 47 5.20 -14.06 15.37
CA ALA A 47 3.94 -14.59 15.88
C ALA A 47 4.16 -15.53 17.08
N LEU A 48 5.17 -16.40 17.03
CA LEU A 48 5.52 -17.26 18.16
C LEU A 48 5.97 -16.46 19.38
N ILE A 49 6.84 -15.46 19.19
CA ILE A 49 7.25 -14.55 20.26
C ILE A 49 6.01 -13.87 20.84
N SER A 50 5.08 -13.38 20.02
CA SER A 50 3.87 -12.72 20.54
C SER A 50 2.94 -13.65 21.33
N LEU A 51 2.94 -14.95 21.06
CA LEU A 51 2.17 -15.95 21.81
C LEU A 51 2.85 -16.30 23.15
N GLU A 52 4.18 -16.35 23.16
CA GLU A 52 4.97 -16.62 24.36
C GLU A 52 5.04 -15.40 25.30
N VAL A 53 4.98 -14.19 24.74
CA VAL A 53 4.98 -12.93 25.49
C VAL A 53 3.55 -12.58 25.96
N LEU A 54 2.92 -13.50 26.71
CA LEU A 54 1.73 -13.21 27.54
C LEU A 54 2.02 -12.21 28.68
N MET A 55 3.28 -11.78 28.82
CA MET A 55 3.80 -10.79 29.77
C MET A 55 4.19 -9.45 29.10
N SER A 56 3.70 -9.21 27.87
CA SER A 56 4.01 -8.01 27.07
C SER A 56 3.44 -6.74 27.71
N PRO A 57 4.06 -5.56 27.54
CA PRO A 57 3.41 -4.28 27.86
C PRO A 57 2.20 -3.97 26.96
N ILE A 58 1.94 -4.77 25.92
CA ILE A 58 0.84 -4.54 24.98
C ILE A 58 -0.50 -4.95 25.63
N PRO A 59 -1.47 -4.04 25.79
CA PRO A 59 -2.79 -4.38 26.28
C PRO A 59 -3.54 -5.27 25.29
N GLU A 60 -4.45 -6.09 25.79
CA GLU A 60 -5.19 -7.07 24.97
C GLU A 60 -5.93 -6.41 23.79
N SER A 61 -6.45 -5.20 23.99
CA SER A 61 -7.11 -4.40 22.95
C SER A 61 -6.23 -4.05 21.76
N ALA A 62 -4.91 -4.02 21.93
CA ALA A 62 -3.93 -3.77 20.88
C ALA A 62 -3.26 -5.07 20.39
N LEU A 63 -3.05 -6.03 21.29
CA LEU A 63 -2.48 -7.34 20.98
C LEU A 63 -3.34 -8.11 19.96
N ARG A 64 -4.67 -8.15 20.16
CA ARG A 64 -5.58 -8.88 19.27
C ARG A 64 -5.54 -8.35 17.83
N PRO A 65 -5.72 -7.03 17.56
CA PRO A 65 -5.54 -6.48 16.21
C PRO A 65 -4.15 -6.75 15.62
N MET A 66 -3.09 -6.60 16.42
CA MET A 66 -1.72 -6.88 15.95
C MET A 66 -1.57 -8.33 15.45
N LEU A 67 -2.07 -9.31 16.20
CA LEU A 67 -2.05 -10.72 15.80
C LEU A 67 -2.85 -10.98 14.53
N ILE A 68 -4.00 -10.32 14.36
CA ILE A 68 -4.80 -10.40 13.12
C ILE A 68 -4.00 -9.87 11.93
N TRP A 69 -3.37 -8.70 12.06
CA TRP A 69 -2.56 -8.11 11.00
C TRP A 69 -1.31 -8.96 10.68
N LEU A 70 -0.66 -9.55 11.69
CA LEU A 70 0.43 -10.51 11.47
C LEU A 70 -0.04 -11.77 10.73
N ALA A 71 -1.19 -12.32 11.10
CA ALA A 71 -1.76 -13.48 10.43
C ALA A 71 -2.12 -13.17 8.96
N LEU A 72 -2.66 -11.97 8.70
CA LEU A 72 -2.92 -11.50 7.33
C LEU A 72 -1.62 -11.33 6.54
N ALA A 73 -0.58 -10.73 7.13
CA ALA A 73 0.73 -10.60 6.48
C ALA A 73 1.30 -11.98 6.10
N PHE A 74 1.19 -12.96 7.01
CA PHE A 74 1.59 -14.35 6.78
C PHE A 74 0.76 -15.00 5.65
N PHE A 75 -0.56 -14.82 5.67
CA PHE A 75 -1.44 -15.31 4.62
C PHE A 75 -1.06 -14.75 3.24
N PHE A 76 -0.84 -13.44 3.13
CA PHE A 76 -0.47 -12.83 1.85
C PHE A 76 0.89 -13.31 1.35
N VAL A 77 1.88 -13.44 2.23
CA VAL A 77 3.22 -13.90 1.81
C VAL A 77 3.26 -15.36 1.40
N VAL A 78 2.51 -16.24 2.07
CA VAL A 78 2.53 -17.69 1.79
C VAL A 78 1.57 -18.07 0.67
N ILE A 79 0.38 -17.47 0.63
CA ILE A 79 -0.70 -17.92 -0.27
C ILE A 79 -0.82 -17.05 -1.51
N VAL A 80 -0.67 -15.73 -1.37
CA VAL A 80 -0.96 -14.78 -2.46
C VAL A 80 0.29 -14.46 -3.25
N VAL A 81 1.43 -14.19 -2.61
CA VAL A 81 2.69 -13.87 -3.31
C VAL A 81 3.08 -14.91 -4.36
N PRO A 82 3.03 -16.23 -4.11
CA PRO A 82 3.39 -17.23 -5.12
C PRO A 82 2.48 -17.21 -6.36
N LYS A 83 1.25 -16.68 -6.24
CA LYS A 83 0.27 -16.62 -7.32
C LYS A 83 0.24 -15.25 -8.00
N ASN A 84 0.39 -14.19 -7.22
CA ASN A 84 0.38 -12.81 -7.67
C ASN A 84 1.30 -11.98 -6.75
N PHE A 85 2.54 -11.80 -7.21
CA PHE A 85 3.57 -11.09 -6.45
C PHE A 85 3.13 -9.66 -6.10
N THR A 86 2.59 -8.88 -7.04
CA THR A 86 2.20 -7.48 -6.80
C THR A 86 1.17 -7.37 -5.68
N LEU A 87 0.07 -8.14 -5.77
CA LEU A 87 -0.99 -8.09 -4.76
C LEU A 87 -0.49 -8.62 -3.41
N GLY A 88 0.17 -9.77 -3.43
CA GLY A 88 0.68 -10.40 -2.21
C GLY A 88 1.69 -9.51 -1.49
N PHE A 89 2.63 -8.91 -2.21
CA PHE A 89 3.68 -8.07 -1.65
C PHE A 89 3.10 -6.79 -1.04
N LEU A 90 2.24 -6.06 -1.77
CA LEU A 90 1.65 -4.81 -1.29
C LEU A 90 0.77 -5.04 -0.06
N CYS A 91 -0.11 -6.05 -0.09
CA CYS A 91 -0.98 -6.36 1.03
C CYS A 91 -0.20 -6.86 2.25
N MET A 92 0.81 -7.71 2.04
CA MET A 92 1.70 -8.16 3.12
C MET A 92 2.42 -6.98 3.76
N LEU A 93 2.99 -6.08 2.95
CA LEU A 93 3.73 -4.93 3.44
C LEU A 93 2.84 -4.01 4.29
N LEU A 94 1.61 -3.72 3.84
CA LEU A 94 0.63 -2.96 4.63
C LEU A 94 0.37 -3.64 5.98
N CYS A 95 0.04 -4.93 5.97
CA CYS A 95 -0.30 -5.69 7.18
C CYS A 95 0.88 -5.72 8.17
N GLN A 96 2.10 -5.93 7.67
CA GLN A 96 3.30 -5.91 8.48
C GLN A 96 3.57 -4.54 9.10
N LEU A 97 3.42 -3.44 8.34
CA LEU A 97 3.64 -2.09 8.85
C LEU A 97 2.65 -1.74 9.96
N VAL A 98 1.39 -2.17 9.85
CA VAL A 98 0.39 -1.99 10.91
C VAL A 98 0.79 -2.74 12.18
N ALA A 99 1.15 -4.03 12.05
CA ALA A 99 1.60 -4.83 13.18
C ALA A 99 2.87 -4.23 13.84
N TRP A 100 3.82 -3.77 13.02
CA TRP A 100 5.03 -3.12 13.50
C TRP A 100 4.72 -1.82 14.25
N ARG A 101 3.81 -0.99 13.72
CA ARG A 101 3.38 0.24 14.38
C ARG A 101 2.80 -0.07 15.77
N ILE A 102 1.88 -1.02 15.89
CA ILE A 102 1.30 -1.41 17.18
C ILE A 102 2.40 -1.84 18.17
N ALA A 103 3.32 -2.72 17.74
CA ALA A 103 4.43 -3.16 18.59
C ALA A 103 5.33 -1.99 19.04
N SER A 104 5.58 -1.02 18.15
CA SER A 104 6.42 0.15 18.44
C SER A 104 5.80 1.12 19.44
N LEU A 105 4.48 1.34 19.40
CA LEU A 105 3.77 2.23 20.31
C LEU A 105 3.89 1.80 21.77
N TYR A 106 3.92 0.50 22.00
CA TYR A 106 4.01 -0.10 23.33
C TYR A 106 5.44 -0.44 23.74
N TYR A 107 6.45 0.06 23.01
CA TYR A 107 7.86 -0.21 23.27
C TYR A 107 8.18 -1.72 23.38
N ALA A 108 7.43 -2.56 22.66
CA ALA A 108 7.62 -4.00 22.65
C ALA A 108 8.81 -4.36 21.74
N TYR A 109 10.03 -4.02 22.18
CA TYR A 109 11.25 -4.12 21.38
C TYR A 109 11.52 -5.54 20.85
N LEU A 110 11.17 -6.57 21.64
CA LEU A 110 11.30 -7.98 21.24
C LEU A 110 10.43 -8.33 20.02
N LEU A 111 9.36 -7.59 19.76
CA LEU A 111 8.50 -7.74 18.58
C LEU A 111 8.85 -6.71 17.49
N SER A 112 9.10 -5.47 17.90
CA SER A 112 9.37 -4.36 16.98
C SER A 112 10.66 -4.57 16.18
N TRP A 113 11.75 -5.03 16.80
CA TRP A 113 13.03 -5.22 16.09
C TRP A 113 12.97 -6.31 15.02
N PRO A 114 12.42 -7.52 15.29
CA PRO A 114 12.18 -8.51 14.23
C PRO A 114 11.29 -8.01 13.09
N LEU A 115 10.23 -7.23 13.39
CA LEU A 115 9.37 -6.66 12.35
C LEU A 115 10.07 -5.61 11.51
N ALA A 116 10.91 -4.77 12.13
CA ALA A 116 11.79 -3.85 11.42
C ALA A 116 12.78 -4.59 10.52
N PHE A 117 13.40 -5.67 11.03
CA PHE A 117 14.32 -6.50 10.26
C PHE A 117 13.63 -7.15 9.06
N ALA A 118 12.45 -7.74 9.26
CA ALA A 118 11.63 -8.27 8.17
C ALA A 118 11.27 -7.18 7.13
N PHE A 119 11.04 -5.94 7.57
CA PHE A 119 10.77 -4.82 6.66
C PHE A 119 11.99 -4.50 5.80
N PHE A 120 13.21 -4.48 6.37
CA PHE A 120 14.43 -4.30 5.59
C PHE A 120 14.67 -5.43 4.59
N VAL A 121 14.37 -6.69 4.96
CA VAL A 121 14.41 -7.82 4.02
C VAL A 121 13.43 -7.59 2.86
N ASN A 122 12.20 -7.14 3.15
CA ASN A 122 11.21 -6.82 2.12
C ASN A 122 11.61 -5.62 1.24
N LEU A 123 12.29 -4.62 1.81
CA LEU A 123 12.85 -3.51 1.03
C LEU A 123 13.94 -4.00 0.07
N ILE A 124 14.84 -4.87 0.54
CA ILE A 124 15.87 -5.49 -0.31
C ILE A 124 15.21 -6.34 -1.41
N TRP A 125 14.15 -7.09 -1.09
CA TRP A 125 13.38 -7.86 -2.07
C TRP A 125 12.74 -6.95 -3.12
N PHE A 126 12.13 -5.83 -2.71
CA PHE A 126 11.56 -4.84 -3.63
C PHE A 126 12.63 -4.25 -4.57
N LEU A 127 13.76 -3.80 -4.03
CA LEU A 127 14.87 -3.25 -4.82
C LEU A 127 15.47 -4.29 -5.78
N SER A 128 15.61 -5.53 -5.33
CA SER A 128 16.08 -6.64 -6.18
C SER A 128 15.11 -6.92 -7.32
N THR A 129 13.80 -6.76 -7.08
CA THR A 129 12.76 -6.91 -8.12
C THR A 129 12.89 -5.80 -9.16
N ILE A 130 13.12 -4.55 -8.75
CA ILE A 130 13.34 -3.42 -9.67
C ILE A 130 14.54 -3.70 -10.57
N GLN A 131 15.67 -4.11 -9.99
CA GLN A 131 16.89 -4.41 -10.74
C GLN A 131 16.67 -5.54 -11.74
N ARG A 132 16.10 -6.66 -11.29
CA ARG A 132 15.82 -7.82 -12.16
C ARG A 132 14.82 -7.51 -13.26
N ASN A 133 13.77 -6.72 -12.97
CA ASN A 133 12.83 -6.28 -14.00
C ASN A 133 13.54 -5.47 -15.10
N SER A 134 14.52 -4.62 -14.74
CA SER A 134 15.33 -3.89 -15.71
C SER A 134 16.23 -4.79 -16.56
N PHE A 135 16.80 -5.86 -16.00
CA PHE A 135 17.71 -6.76 -16.72
C PHE A 135 16.99 -7.81 -17.57
N GLU A 136 15.94 -8.43 -17.03
CA GLU A 136 15.35 -9.66 -17.59
C GLU A 136 14.27 -9.37 -18.65
N THR A 137 13.71 -8.15 -18.70
CA THR A 137 12.63 -7.84 -19.64
C THR A 137 13.07 -7.28 -20.99
N ALA A 138 14.38 -7.06 -21.21
CA ALA A 138 14.90 -6.47 -22.46
C ALA A 138 14.12 -5.21 -22.93
N GLY A 139 13.63 -4.40 -21.99
CA GLY A 139 12.84 -3.19 -22.27
C GLY A 139 11.31 -3.37 -22.32
N ARG A 140 10.79 -4.59 -22.15
CA ARG A 140 9.34 -4.90 -22.11
C ARG A 140 8.71 -4.77 -20.71
N GLY A 141 9.52 -4.53 -19.68
CA GLY A 141 9.11 -4.39 -18.28
C GLY A 141 8.75 -2.96 -17.90
N LEU A 142 8.64 -2.72 -16.59
CA LEU A 142 8.45 -1.36 -16.07
C LEU A 142 9.77 -0.60 -16.20
N THR A 143 9.70 0.59 -16.77
CA THR A 143 10.81 1.53 -16.82
C THR A 143 11.25 1.95 -15.41
N LEU A 144 12.51 2.38 -15.26
CA LEU A 144 13.00 2.91 -13.98
C LEU A 144 12.15 4.07 -13.45
N TRP A 145 11.62 4.91 -14.35
CA TRP A 145 10.71 5.99 -14.00
C TRP A 145 9.38 5.48 -13.39
N GLN A 146 8.78 4.45 -13.99
CA GLN A 146 7.57 3.82 -13.45
C GLN A 146 7.82 3.16 -12.09
N TRP A 147 9.01 2.58 -11.87
CA TRP A 147 9.40 2.05 -10.57
C TRP A 147 9.61 3.15 -9.52
N GLN A 148 10.22 4.27 -9.90
CA GLN A 148 10.36 5.43 -9.02
C GLN A 148 8.98 5.97 -8.60
N LEU A 149 8.05 6.14 -9.54
CA LEU A 149 6.68 6.55 -9.25
C LEU A 149 5.95 5.53 -8.37
N THR A 150 6.15 4.23 -8.62
CA THR A 150 5.60 3.15 -7.78
C THR A 150 6.12 3.25 -6.34
N PHE A 151 7.43 3.39 -6.17
CA PHE A 151 8.05 3.53 -4.85
C PHE A 151 7.49 4.76 -4.12
N PHE A 152 7.42 5.90 -4.82
CA PHE A 152 6.89 7.14 -4.26
C PHE A 152 5.41 6.99 -3.87
N ARG A 153 4.59 6.37 -4.73
CA ARG A 153 3.17 6.06 -4.44
C ARG A 153 3.02 5.24 -3.17
N ILE A 154 3.78 4.15 -3.04
CA ILE A 154 3.76 3.28 -1.85
C ILE A 154 4.16 4.10 -0.63
N LEU A 155 5.22 4.90 -0.72
CA LEU A 155 5.71 5.74 0.37
C LEU A 155 4.64 6.73 0.85
N VAL A 156 4.08 7.55 -0.04
CA VAL A 156 3.09 8.58 0.33
C VAL A 156 1.73 8.00 0.73
N GLY A 157 1.42 6.77 0.29
CA GLY A 157 0.24 6.04 0.77
C GLY A 157 0.47 5.43 2.16
N PHE A 158 1.59 4.76 2.37
CA PHE A 158 1.89 4.07 3.62
C PHE A 158 2.42 4.98 4.74
N VAL A 159 2.73 6.24 4.44
CA VAL A 159 2.93 7.26 5.48
C VAL A 159 1.69 7.39 6.38
N MET A 160 0.50 7.02 5.91
CA MET A 160 -0.74 7.03 6.70
C MET A 160 -0.84 5.86 7.69
N VAL A 161 0.04 4.84 7.60
CA VAL A 161 -0.03 3.66 8.47
C VAL A 161 0.07 4.01 9.94
N PRO A 162 1.05 4.80 10.41
CA PRO A 162 1.06 5.30 11.78
C PRO A 162 -0.25 6.01 12.16
N HIS A 163 -0.74 6.90 11.30
CA HIS A 163 -1.88 7.75 11.62
C HIS A 163 -3.18 6.97 11.85
N PHE A 164 -3.54 6.03 10.97
CA PHE A 164 -4.77 5.26 11.18
C PHE A 164 -4.59 4.16 12.24
N THR A 165 -3.38 3.63 12.41
CA THR A 165 -3.15 2.52 13.34
C THR A 165 -3.41 2.97 14.78
N ASP A 166 -2.92 4.15 15.13
CA ASP A 166 -3.11 4.76 16.45
C ASP A 166 -4.59 4.96 16.78
N LYS A 167 -5.40 5.30 15.76
CA LYS A 167 -6.83 5.59 15.89
C LYS A 167 -7.72 4.34 15.85
N LEU A 168 -7.34 3.29 15.12
CA LEU A 168 -8.23 2.16 14.84
C LEU A 168 -7.82 0.85 15.51
N PHE A 169 -6.52 0.62 15.71
CA PHE A 169 -6.01 -0.73 16.00
C PHE A 169 -5.06 -0.79 17.20
N ALA A 170 -4.52 0.34 17.64
CA ALA A 170 -3.52 0.38 18.71
C ALA A 170 -4.11 0.39 20.12
N GLY A 171 -5.41 0.16 20.30
CA GLY A 171 -6.04 0.12 21.62
C GLY A 171 -6.39 1.50 22.19
N SER A 172 -6.90 1.50 23.43
CA SER A 172 -7.53 2.70 24.01
C SER A 172 -6.55 3.82 24.36
N LEU A 173 -5.30 3.50 24.72
CA LEU A 173 -4.35 4.51 25.19
C LEU A 173 -3.97 5.50 24.05
N PRO A 174 -3.42 5.08 22.90
CA PRO A 174 -3.14 5.98 21.79
C PRO A 174 -4.41 6.68 21.25
N TYR A 175 -5.54 5.97 21.25
CA TYR A 175 -6.82 6.54 20.83
C TYR A 175 -7.24 7.74 21.70
N MET A 176 -7.18 7.58 23.02
CA MET A 176 -7.61 8.62 23.96
C MET A 176 -6.70 9.85 23.94
N GLU A 177 -5.40 9.70 23.65
CA GLU A 177 -4.51 10.84 23.46
C GLU A 177 -4.97 11.75 22.31
N HIS A 178 -5.45 11.15 21.21
CA HIS A 178 -6.03 11.92 20.11
C HIS A 178 -7.37 12.56 20.47
N VAL A 179 -8.24 11.84 21.18
CA VAL A 179 -9.54 12.38 21.65
C VAL A 179 -9.33 13.56 22.58
N GLU A 180 -8.40 13.47 23.52
CA GLU A 180 -8.06 14.55 24.45
C GLU A 180 -7.52 15.77 23.71
N PHE A 181 -6.63 15.58 22.74
CA PHE A 181 -6.12 16.68 21.91
C PHE A 181 -7.25 17.45 21.21
N PHE A 182 -8.18 16.77 20.55
CA PHE A 182 -9.32 17.42 19.89
C PHE A 182 -10.34 18.00 20.88
N SER A 183 -10.47 17.40 22.07
CA SER A 183 -11.27 17.99 23.14
C SER A 183 -10.70 19.33 23.62
N LEU A 184 -9.37 19.46 23.72
CA LEU A 184 -8.69 20.71 24.08
C LEU A 184 -8.85 21.81 23.03
N LEU A 185 -9.01 21.42 21.76
CA LEU A 185 -9.34 22.34 20.66
C LEU A 185 -10.82 22.78 20.65
N GLY A 186 -11.65 22.25 21.57
CA GLY A 186 -13.05 22.66 21.72
C GLY A 186 -14.03 21.98 20.77
N TYR A 187 -13.66 20.85 20.15
CA TYR A 187 -14.58 20.09 19.32
C TYR A 187 -15.65 19.38 20.18
N PRO A 188 -16.94 19.42 19.79
CA PRO A 188 -18.03 18.89 20.60
C PRO A 188 -18.08 17.36 20.64
N ASP A 189 -17.61 16.69 19.58
CA ASP A 189 -17.52 15.23 19.49
C ASP A 189 -16.15 14.82 18.91
N PRO A 190 -15.08 14.84 19.74
CA PRO A 190 -13.74 14.51 19.29
C PRO A 190 -13.61 13.05 18.86
N ALA A 191 -14.34 12.12 19.50
CA ALA A 191 -14.30 10.69 19.16
C ALA A 191 -14.78 10.44 17.73
N MET A 192 -15.92 11.03 17.33
CA MET A 192 -16.43 10.91 15.96
C MET A 192 -15.42 11.44 14.92
N ILE A 193 -14.73 12.55 15.22
CA ILE A 193 -13.70 13.11 14.33
C ILE A 193 -12.52 12.15 14.19
N ILE A 194 -12.06 11.57 15.30
CA ILE A 194 -10.94 10.62 15.31
C ILE A 194 -11.30 9.34 14.55
N ASP A 195 -12.50 8.80 14.73
CA ASP A 195 -12.95 7.60 14.02
C ASP A 195 -13.03 7.86 12.50
N ALA A 196 -13.61 9.00 12.10
CA ALA A 196 -13.69 9.41 10.71
C ALA A 196 -12.30 9.63 10.08
N ALA A 197 -11.38 10.27 10.81
CA ALA A 197 -10.01 10.47 10.38
C ALA A 197 -9.27 9.13 10.22
N GLY A 198 -9.41 8.21 11.17
CA GLY A 198 -8.80 6.88 11.10
C GLY A 198 -9.29 6.07 9.90
N LEU A 199 -10.59 6.08 9.62
CA LEU A 199 -11.16 5.40 8.46
C LEU A 199 -10.71 6.05 7.14
N ALA A 200 -10.64 7.38 7.07
CA ALA A 200 -10.13 8.09 5.91
C ALA A 200 -8.66 7.75 5.64
N GLU A 201 -7.81 7.79 6.66
CA GLU A 201 -6.38 7.47 6.56
C GLU A 201 -6.13 6.00 6.17
N LEU A 202 -6.94 5.07 6.68
CA LEU A 202 -6.91 3.67 6.23
C LEU A 202 -7.31 3.55 4.76
N ALA A 203 -8.37 4.25 4.34
CA ALA A 203 -8.78 4.28 2.94
C ALA A 203 -7.71 4.89 2.02
N ILE A 204 -6.96 5.89 2.50
CA ILE A 204 -5.81 6.47 1.79
C ILE A 204 -4.68 5.45 1.67
N ALA A 205 -4.33 4.73 2.75
CA ALA A 205 -3.29 3.72 2.71
C ALA A 205 -3.63 2.57 1.75
N ILE A 206 -4.90 2.14 1.71
CA ILE A 206 -5.38 1.13 0.75
C ILE A 206 -5.40 1.71 -0.67
N GLY A 207 -6.08 2.83 -0.86
CA GLY A 207 -6.33 3.41 -2.18
C GLY A 207 -5.07 3.91 -2.87
N ILE A 208 -4.20 4.60 -2.12
CA ILE A 208 -2.93 5.11 -2.65
C ILE A 208 -1.82 4.10 -2.47
N GLY A 209 -1.63 3.52 -1.28
CA GLY A 209 -0.50 2.66 -0.96
C GLY A 209 -0.55 1.28 -1.63
N LEU A 210 -1.74 0.68 -1.78
CA LEU A 210 -1.94 -0.52 -2.62
C LEU A 210 -2.25 -0.15 -4.08
N GLY A 211 -2.74 1.07 -4.32
CA GLY A 211 -3.09 1.57 -5.63
C GLY A 211 -4.41 0.97 -6.12
N LEU A 212 -5.47 1.17 -5.33
CA LEU A 212 -6.84 0.76 -5.61
C LEU A 212 -7.68 2.01 -5.87
N LEU A 213 -8.29 2.13 -7.06
CA LEU A 213 -9.00 3.33 -7.48
C LEU A 213 -8.14 4.59 -7.30
N THR A 214 -6.86 4.49 -7.69
CA THR A 214 -5.80 5.39 -7.23
C THR A 214 -6.13 6.86 -7.47
N ARG A 215 -6.68 7.21 -8.65
CA ARG A 215 -7.01 8.63 -8.93
C ARG A 215 -8.09 9.16 -8.01
N LEU A 216 -9.14 8.38 -7.80
CA LEU A 216 -10.23 8.74 -6.90
C LEU A 216 -9.72 8.87 -5.46
N SER A 217 -8.95 7.88 -5.00
CA SER A 217 -8.36 7.90 -3.66
C SER A 217 -7.42 9.07 -3.46
N CYS A 218 -6.58 9.39 -4.45
CA CYS A 218 -5.68 10.54 -4.41
C CYS A 218 -6.42 11.87 -4.40
N PHE A 219 -7.52 12.01 -5.17
CA PHE A 219 -8.35 13.23 -5.13
C PHE A 219 -8.91 13.47 -3.73
N PHE A 220 -9.53 12.44 -3.13
CA PHE A 220 -10.07 12.55 -1.79
C PHE A 220 -8.98 12.70 -0.72
N ALA A 221 -7.82 12.07 -0.89
CA ALA A 221 -6.69 12.23 0.01
C ALA A 221 -6.14 13.66 0.00
N ALA A 222 -6.06 14.31 -1.17
CA ALA A 222 -5.66 15.70 -1.28
C ALA A 222 -6.64 16.62 -0.53
N ALA A 223 -7.95 16.41 -0.72
CA ALA A 223 -8.97 17.15 0.03
C ALA A 223 -8.88 16.87 1.55
N TYR A 224 -8.69 15.60 1.93
CA TYR A 224 -8.54 15.19 3.32
C TYR A 224 -7.35 15.87 4.00
N ILE A 225 -6.16 15.89 3.37
CA ILE A 225 -4.98 16.48 3.98
C ILE A 225 -5.12 17.99 4.16
N LEU A 226 -5.75 18.68 3.21
CA LEU A 226 -6.03 20.11 3.36
C LEU A 226 -7.01 20.37 4.52
N PHE A 227 -8.05 19.55 4.62
CA PHE A 227 -9.02 19.61 5.71
C PHE A 227 -8.35 19.33 7.07
N ALA A 228 -7.57 18.25 7.18
CA ALA A 228 -6.85 17.88 8.39
C ALA A 228 -5.84 18.96 8.82
N ALA A 229 -5.12 19.57 7.88
CA ALA A 229 -4.20 20.68 8.14
C ALA A 229 -4.92 21.94 8.63
N THR A 230 -6.16 22.16 8.19
CA THR A 230 -6.99 23.26 8.69
C THR A 230 -7.44 22.98 10.12
N LEU A 231 -7.96 21.78 10.39
CA LEU A 231 -8.45 21.41 11.73
C LEU A 231 -7.36 21.38 12.81
N SER A 232 -6.14 21.01 12.44
CA SER A 232 -4.99 20.99 13.36
C SER A 232 -4.36 22.37 13.59
N GLY A 233 -4.85 23.41 12.90
CA GLY A 233 -4.24 24.74 12.90
C GLY A 233 -2.92 24.80 12.15
N ALA A 234 -2.49 23.74 11.44
CA ALA A 234 -1.19 23.70 10.76
C ALA A 234 -0.98 24.85 9.76
N LEU A 235 -2.07 25.29 9.10
CA LEU A 235 -2.05 26.40 8.15
C LEU A 235 -1.86 27.77 8.81
N GLU A 236 -2.12 27.87 10.11
CA GLU A 236 -1.93 29.10 10.90
C GLU A 236 -0.50 29.24 11.41
N HIS A 237 0.28 28.15 11.36
CA HIS A 237 1.68 28.11 11.76
C HIS A 237 2.61 28.35 10.56
N GLY A 238 3.85 28.75 10.82
CA GLY A 238 4.86 28.97 9.78
C GLY A 238 5.17 27.71 8.95
N PHE A 239 5.82 27.91 7.79
CA PHE A 239 6.20 26.81 6.88
C PHE A 239 6.99 25.70 7.58
N VAL A 240 7.94 26.10 8.43
CA VAL A 240 8.59 25.21 9.40
C VAL A 240 8.32 25.80 10.77
N SER A 241 7.82 25.00 11.70
CA SER A 241 7.61 25.40 13.09
C SER A 241 8.21 24.39 14.04
N PHE A 242 9.32 24.78 14.68
CA PHE A 242 9.91 24.00 15.77
C PHE A 242 9.18 24.23 17.10
N ALA A 243 8.41 25.31 17.20
CA ALA A 243 7.79 25.74 18.46
C ALA A 243 6.48 25.00 18.76
N THR A 244 5.74 24.59 17.72
CA THR A 244 4.36 24.07 17.88
C THR A 244 4.22 22.61 17.50
N ALA A 245 5.29 21.95 17.08
CA ALA A 245 5.29 20.58 16.53
C ALA A 245 4.30 20.37 15.36
N VAL A 246 3.73 21.44 14.82
CA VAL A 246 2.75 21.47 13.73
C VAL A 246 3.19 22.54 12.73
N SER A 247 3.39 22.12 11.48
CA SER A 247 3.79 22.97 10.35
C SER A 247 3.02 22.55 9.09
N TRP A 248 2.95 23.43 8.08
CA TRP A 248 2.23 23.10 6.84
C TRP A 248 3.10 22.48 5.74
N GLU A 249 4.41 22.29 5.95
CA GLU A 249 5.32 21.68 4.97
C GLU A 249 4.92 20.24 4.59
N LEU A 250 4.62 19.40 5.58
CA LEU A 250 4.29 18.00 5.37
C LEU A 250 2.91 17.84 4.71
N PRO A 251 1.85 18.53 5.17
CA PRO A 251 0.58 18.58 4.45
C PRO A 251 0.72 19.07 3.01
N LEU A 252 1.55 20.08 2.74
CA LEU A 252 1.75 20.60 1.38
C LEU A 252 2.41 19.55 0.47
N ILE A 253 3.45 18.87 0.95
CA ILE A 253 4.12 17.82 0.18
C ILE A 253 3.16 16.67 -0.12
N LEU A 254 2.37 16.24 0.87
CA LEU A 254 1.37 15.18 0.68
C LEU A 254 0.27 15.61 -0.29
N PHE A 255 -0.24 16.84 -0.13
CA PHE A 255 -1.24 17.42 -1.04
C PHE A 255 -0.74 17.43 -2.49
N ALA A 256 0.47 17.95 -2.74
CA ALA A 256 1.06 18.00 -4.07
C ALA A 256 1.29 16.58 -4.65
N SER A 257 1.72 15.65 -3.81
CA SER A 257 1.93 14.25 -4.19
C SER A 257 0.63 13.57 -4.60
N TYR A 258 -0.43 13.74 -3.81
CA TYR A 258 -1.74 13.18 -4.10
C TYR A 258 -2.36 13.81 -5.35
N LEU A 259 -2.22 15.12 -5.54
CA LEU A 259 -2.69 15.77 -6.76
C LEU A 259 -1.98 15.23 -8.02
N SER A 260 -0.67 14.95 -7.93
CA SER A 260 0.10 14.32 -9.01
C SER A 260 -0.40 12.91 -9.36
N PHE A 261 -0.72 12.07 -8.37
CA PHE A 261 -1.28 10.74 -8.63
C PHE A 261 -2.76 10.75 -9.03
N THR A 262 -3.48 11.86 -8.78
CA THR A 262 -4.84 12.07 -9.30
C THR A 262 -4.86 12.16 -10.83
N THR A 263 -3.78 12.66 -11.45
CA THR A 263 -3.67 12.78 -12.91
C THR A 263 -3.03 11.56 -13.56
N THR A 264 -2.11 10.88 -12.86
CA THR A 264 -1.29 9.78 -13.41
C THR A 264 -1.78 8.36 -13.05
N GLY A 265 -2.48 8.18 -11.93
CA GLY A 265 -2.97 6.88 -11.46
C GLY A 265 -1.91 5.98 -10.80
N GLY A 266 -2.25 4.70 -10.57
CA GLY A 266 -1.47 3.79 -9.73
C GLY A 266 -0.29 3.05 -10.41
N GLY A 267 -0.19 3.10 -11.74
CA GLY A 267 0.79 2.32 -12.51
C GLY A 267 0.53 0.80 -12.50
N GLU A 268 1.43 0.00 -13.07
CA GLU A 268 1.25 -1.45 -13.21
C GLU A 268 1.51 -2.25 -11.94
N PHE A 269 2.41 -1.78 -11.08
CA PHE A 269 2.66 -2.40 -9.77
C PHE A 269 1.68 -1.84 -8.73
N SER A 270 0.39 -2.14 -8.92
CA SER A 270 -0.72 -1.72 -8.06
C SER A 270 -1.87 -2.73 -8.15
N ILE A 271 -2.86 -2.60 -7.26
CA ILE A 271 -4.13 -3.34 -7.40
C ILE A 271 -4.80 -2.95 -8.72
N ASP A 272 -4.76 -1.67 -9.09
CA ASP A 272 -5.35 -1.19 -10.33
C ASP A 272 -4.73 -1.86 -11.56
N GLY A 273 -3.40 -1.97 -11.60
CA GLY A 273 -2.69 -2.71 -12.64
C GLY A 273 -3.03 -4.19 -12.66
N ALA A 274 -3.08 -4.83 -11.49
CA ALA A 274 -3.48 -6.24 -11.39
C ALA A 274 -4.91 -6.48 -11.92
N LEU A 275 -5.85 -5.57 -11.61
CA LEU A 275 -7.22 -5.63 -12.10
C LEU A 275 -7.30 -5.36 -13.61
N ARG A 276 -6.53 -4.41 -14.15
CA ARG A 276 -6.47 -4.15 -15.61
C ARG A 276 -6.08 -5.40 -16.39
N ARG A 277 -5.10 -6.17 -15.90
CA ARG A 277 -4.66 -7.41 -16.54
C ARG A 277 -5.73 -8.50 -16.61
N THR A 278 -6.79 -8.42 -15.80
CA THR A 278 -7.90 -9.37 -15.89
C THR A 278 -8.82 -9.09 -17.09
N GLY A 279 -8.74 -7.90 -17.70
CA GLY A 279 -9.57 -7.47 -18.83
C GLY A 279 -11.06 -7.23 -18.52
N LYS A 280 -11.56 -7.68 -17.37
CA LYS A 280 -12.99 -7.78 -17.04
C LYS A 280 -13.48 -6.65 -16.13
N MET A 281 -13.29 -5.39 -16.53
CA MET A 281 -13.74 -4.25 -15.74
C MET A 281 -14.72 -3.33 -16.49
N PRO A 282 -15.82 -2.91 -15.85
CA PRO A 282 -16.68 -1.83 -16.34
C PRO A 282 -15.90 -0.54 -16.63
N GLY A 283 -16.28 0.18 -17.68
CA GLY A 283 -15.58 1.41 -18.11
C GLY A 283 -15.54 2.53 -17.05
N TRP A 284 -16.57 2.64 -16.20
CA TRP A 284 -16.59 3.63 -15.13
C TRP A 284 -15.53 3.33 -14.05
N ILE A 285 -15.24 2.05 -13.77
CA ILE A 285 -14.16 1.65 -12.86
C ILE A 285 -12.81 2.01 -13.48
N LYS A 286 -12.62 1.69 -14.76
CA LYS A 286 -11.40 2.04 -15.53
C LYS A 286 -11.08 3.54 -15.45
N LEU A 287 -12.10 4.39 -15.61
CA LEU A 287 -11.95 5.84 -15.51
C LEU A 287 -11.41 6.27 -14.12
N LEU A 288 -11.98 5.72 -13.04
CA LEU A 288 -11.59 6.00 -11.66
C LEU A 288 -10.17 5.50 -11.31
N MET A 289 -9.70 4.47 -11.99
CA MET A 289 -8.34 3.93 -11.84
C MET A 289 -7.30 4.74 -12.63
N GLY A 290 -7.72 5.52 -13.62
CA GLY A 290 -6.83 6.25 -14.52
C GLY A 290 -6.52 5.60 -15.83
N ASP A 291 -7.29 4.58 -16.19
CA ASP A 291 -7.21 3.96 -17.50
C ASP A 291 -8.01 4.81 -18.50
N THR A 292 -7.39 5.89 -18.98
CA THR A 292 -7.88 6.59 -20.15
C THR A 292 -7.39 5.86 -21.39
N GLY A 293 -8.10 4.80 -21.79
CA GLY A 293 -7.97 4.17 -23.11
C GLY A 293 -8.23 5.10 -24.31
N LEU A 294 -8.19 6.43 -24.10
CA LEU A 294 -8.18 7.46 -25.14
C LEU A 294 -6.80 7.64 -25.79
N ALA A 295 -5.74 6.99 -25.30
CA ALA A 295 -4.40 7.06 -25.90
C ALA A 295 -4.03 5.82 -26.75
N HIS A 296 -4.94 4.85 -26.93
CA HIS A 296 -4.68 3.64 -27.73
C HIS A 296 -5.29 3.69 -29.14
N ASN A 297 -5.84 4.83 -29.56
CA ASN A 297 -6.30 5.07 -30.93
C ASN A 297 -5.28 5.87 -31.79
N GLU A 298 -3.99 5.85 -31.45
CA GLU A 298 -2.93 6.47 -32.30
C GLU A 298 -2.17 5.46 -33.19
N HIS A 299 -2.63 4.21 -33.27
CA HIS A 299 -2.14 3.23 -34.24
C HIS A 299 -3.29 2.63 -35.07
N VAL A 300 -4.18 3.50 -35.56
CA VAL A 300 -5.03 3.20 -36.71
C VAL A 300 -4.64 4.18 -37.81
N ASP A 301 -3.94 3.63 -38.79
CA ASP A 301 -3.52 4.12 -40.12
C ASP A 301 -2.00 4.33 -40.31
#